data_AF-A0A1F7XWL8-F1
#
_entry.id   AF-A0A1F7XWL8-F1
#
_cell.length_a   1.000
_cell.length_b   1.000
_cell.length_c   1.000
_cell.angle_alpha   90.00
_cell.angle_beta   90.00
_cell.angle_gamma   90.00
#
_symmetry.space_group_name_H-M   'P 1'
#
loop_
_entity.id
_entity.type
_entity.pdbx_description
1 polymer ?
#
loop_
_entity_poly.entity_id
_entity_poly.type
_entity_poly.pdbx_seq_one_letter_code
_entity_poly.pdbx_strand_id
1 'polypeptide(L)'
;MEVKGGSRWWNELLGISPELTQGELDLKSSSPENWLAAQEHQDARRLIEIGIRNNDPEALNIGRARLRMLTGRETPDDLELFRKD
;
A
#
# COMPACT_ATOMS: atom_id res chain seq x y z
N MET A 1 20.83 21.73 -16.20
CA MET A 1 21.24 20.69 -15.25
C MET A 1 20.18 19.62 -15.29
N GLU A 2 20.47 18.47 -15.90
CA GLU A 2 19.58 17.31 -15.83
C GLU A 2 19.57 16.79 -14.40
N VAL A 3 18.40 16.82 -13.76
CA VAL A 3 18.20 16.15 -12.48
C VAL A 3 18.24 14.66 -12.76
N LYS A 4 19.41 14.03 -12.54
CA LYS A 4 19.53 12.57 -12.50
C LYS A 4 18.67 12.08 -11.33
N GLY A 5 17.42 11.72 -11.65
CA GLY A 5 16.45 11.21 -10.69
C GLY A 5 17.03 9.99 -9.97
N GLY A 6 17.16 10.09 -8.65
CA GLY A 6 17.81 9.09 -7.82
C GLY A 6 17.18 7.72 -8.03
N SER A 7 17.96 6.80 -8.59
CA SER A 7 17.69 5.37 -8.47
C SER A 7 17.71 5.07 -6.97
N ARG A 8 16.53 4.92 -6.37
CA ARG A 8 16.44 4.51 -4.96
C ARG A 8 17.08 3.12 -4.87
N TRP A 9 17.92 2.89 -3.85
CA TRP A 9 18.74 1.69 -3.65
C TRP A 9 17.97 0.35 -3.79
N TRP A 10 16.66 0.35 -3.54
CA TRP A 10 15.81 -0.83 -3.68
C TRP A 10 15.52 -1.22 -5.13
N ASN A 11 15.63 -0.31 -6.10
CA ASN A 11 15.55 -0.64 -7.54
C ASN A 11 16.71 -1.53 -7.98
N GLU A 12 17.91 -1.26 -7.46
CA GLU A 12 19.10 -2.08 -7.73
C GLU A 12 18.99 -3.48 -7.10
N LEU A 13 18.30 -3.57 -5.96
CA LEU A 13 18.10 -4.83 -5.25
C LEU A 13 17.09 -5.76 -5.94
N LEU A 14 16.03 -5.20 -6.52
CA LEU A 14 14.93 -5.97 -7.11
C LEU A 14 15.11 -6.20 -8.61
N GLY A 15 15.97 -5.43 -9.30
CA GLY A 15 16.18 -5.53 -10.75
C GLY A 15 14.96 -5.14 -11.60
N ILE A 16 13.92 -4.61 -10.96
CA ILE A 16 12.67 -4.17 -11.58
C ILE A 16 12.41 -2.76 -11.11
N SER A 17 12.16 -1.85 -12.05
CA SER A 17 11.57 -0.56 -11.73
C SER A 17 10.06 -0.82 -11.57
N PRO A 18 9.47 -0.66 -10.37
CA PRO A 18 8.06 -0.92 -10.19
C PRO A 18 7.30 0.12 -10.98
N GLU A 19 6.27 -0.36 -11.66
CA GLU A 19 5.33 0.51 -12.33
C GLU A 19 4.62 1.37 -11.28
N LEU A 20 4.51 2.66 -11.58
CA LEU A 20 3.71 3.56 -10.75
C LEU A 20 2.30 2.99 -10.68
N THR A 21 1.79 2.92 -9.46
CA THR A 21 0.42 2.53 -9.19
C THR A 21 -0.55 3.55 -9.79
N GLN A 22 -1.80 3.13 -10.06
CA GLN A 22 -2.82 4.06 -10.56
C GLN A 22 -3.03 5.23 -9.58
N GLY A 23 -2.90 4.99 -8.27
CA GLY A 23 -2.90 6.06 -7.28
C GLY A 23 -1.76 7.06 -7.51
N GLU A 24 -0.51 6.60 -7.66
CA GLU A 24 0.63 7.47 -7.96
C GLU A 24 0.51 8.23 -9.28
N LEU A 25 -0.22 7.69 -10.27
CA LEU A 25 -0.55 8.39 -11.51
C LEU A 25 -1.64 9.47 -11.30
N ASP A 26 -2.64 9.19 -10.46
CA ASP A 26 -3.77 10.08 -10.14
C ASP A 26 -3.38 11.26 -9.21
N LEU A 27 -2.16 11.24 -8.66
CA LEU A 27 -1.55 12.35 -7.91
C LEU A 27 -1.53 13.67 -8.71
N LYS A 28 -1.61 13.60 -10.04
CA LYS A 28 -1.64 14.78 -10.91
C LYS A 28 -3.00 15.51 -10.94
N SER A 29 -4.07 14.95 -10.38
CA SER A 29 -5.44 15.47 -10.58
C SER A 29 -6.34 15.47 -9.34
N SER A 30 -5.84 15.12 -8.15
CA SER A 30 -6.66 14.94 -6.95
C SER A 30 -6.10 15.62 -5.69
N SER A 31 -6.93 15.81 -4.67
CA SER A 31 -6.46 16.29 -3.36
C SER A 31 -5.55 15.23 -2.71
N PRO A 32 -4.52 15.64 -1.94
CA PRO A 32 -3.59 14.70 -1.30
C PRO A 32 -4.28 13.61 -0.46
N GLU A 33 -5.41 13.94 0.18
CA GLU A 33 -6.19 13.01 1.02
C GLU A 33 -6.88 11.92 0.20
N ASN A 34 -7.52 12.29 -0.92
CA ASN A 34 -8.16 11.32 -1.81
C ASN A 34 -7.13 10.41 -2.47
N TRP A 35 -5.97 10.96 -2.79
CA TRP A 35 -4.83 10.19 -3.29
C TRP A 35 -4.32 9.18 -2.27
N LEU A 36 -4.05 9.61 -1.04
CA LEU A 36 -3.59 8.73 0.04
C LEU A 36 -4.58 7.59 0.30
N ALA A 37 -5.88 7.90 0.31
CA ALA A 37 -6.93 6.89 0.47
C ALA A 37 -6.95 5.88 -0.69
N ALA A 38 -6.80 6.36 -1.94
CA ALA A 38 -6.74 5.49 -3.11
C ALA A 38 -5.49 4.60 -3.13
N GLN A 39 -4.33 5.15 -2.73
CA GLN A 39 -3.09 4.39 -2.61
C GLN A 39 -3.20 3.32 -1.51
N GLU A 40 -3.64 3.69 -0.31
CA GLU A 40 -3.82 2.73 0.79
C GLU A 40 -4.80 1.61 0.41
N HIS A 41 -5.85 1.91 -0.36
CA HIS A 41 -6.76 0.89 -0.88
C HIS A 41 -6.05 -0.09 -1.83
N GLN A 42 -5.19 0.41 -2.72
CA GLN A 42 -4.42 -0.44 -3.64
C GLN A 42 -3.38 -1.29 -2.90
N ASP A 43 -2.66 -0.71 -1.94
CA ASP A 43 -1.66 -1.42 -1.15
C ASP A 43 -2.30 -2.49 -0.26
N ALA A 44 -3.45 -2.22 0.33
CA ALA A 44 -4.21 -3.20 1.10
C ALA A 44 -4.66 -4.39 0.24
N ARG A 45 -5.10 -4.14 -1.01
CA ARG A 45 -5.42 -5.23 -1.97
C ARG A 45 -4.20 -6.05 -2.35
N ARG A 46 -3.07 -5.39 -2.62
CA ARG A 46 -1.81 -6.06 -2.95
C ARG A 46 -1.34 -6.95 -1.81
N LEU A 47 -1.47 -6.50 -0.56
CA LEU A 47 -1.15 -7.30 0.62
C LEU A 47 -2.02 -8.57 0.71
N ILE A 48 -3.32 -8.46 0.42
CA ILE A 48 -4.22 -9.62 0.37
C ILE A 48 -3.80 -10.60 -0.72
N GLU A 49 -3.48 -10.10 -1.92
CA GLU A 49 -3.04 -10.93 -3.04
C GLU A 49 -1.72 -11.66 -2.73
N ILE A 50 -0.75 -10.97 -2.12
CA ILE A 50 0.50 -11.57 -1.65
C ILE A 50 0.21 -12.63 -0.59
N GLY A 51 -0.64 -12.32 0.39
CA GLY A 51 -1.05 -13.25 1.44
C GLY A 51 -1.66 -14.54 0.89
N ILE A 52 -2.55 -14.42 -0.10
CA ILE A 52 -3.16 -15.58 -0.78
C ILE A 52 -2.10 -16.36 -1.58
N ARG A 53 -1.31 -15.67 -2.42
CA ARG A 53 -0.33 -16.31 -3.30
C ARG A 53 0.77 -17.05 -2.54
N ASN A 54 1.22 -16.46 -1.42
CA ASN A 54 2.35 -16.98 -0.64
C ASN A 54 1.90 -17.80 0.58
N ASN A 55 0.58 -17.98 0.78
CA ASN A 55 0.00 -18.59 1.98
C ASN A 55 0.50 -17.92 3.28
N ASP A 56 0.57 -16.59 3.26
CA ASP A 56 1.02 -15.73 4.36
C ASP A 56 -0.21 -15.14 5.08
N PRO A 57 -0.59 -15.68 6.25
CA PRO A 57 -1.75 -15.22 7.00
C PRO A 57 -1.57 -13.82 7.61
N GLU A 58 -0.34 -13.38 7.86
CA GLU A 58 -0.06 -12.06 8.43
C GLU A 58 -0.32 -10.99 7.36
N ALA A 59 0.23 -11.15 6.16
CA ALA A 59 -0.04 -10.25 5.03
C ALA A 59 -1.55 -10.17 4.71
N LEU A 60 -2.24 -11.32 4.78
CA LEU A 60 -3.68 -11.39 4.57
C LEU A 60 -4.48 -10.61 5.64
N ASN A 61 -4.10 -10.77 6.92
CA ASN A 61 -4.78 -10.11 8.03
C ASN A 61 -4.55 -8.59 7.99
N ILE A 62 -3.32 -8.15 7.75
CA ILE A 62 -2.98 -6.73 7.64
C ILE A 62 -3.73 -6.09 6.46
N GLY A 63 -3.72 -6.72 5.29
CA GLY A 63 -4.42 -6.19 4.12
C GLY A 63 -5.93 -6.07 4.33
N ARG A 64 -6.56 -7.06 5.00
CA ARG A 64 -7.99 -7.01 5.35
C ARG A 64 -8.31 -5.92 6.37
N ALA A 65 -7.49 -5.78 7.41
CA ALA A 65 -7.66 -4.75 8.43
C ALA A 65 -7.58 -3.34 7.82
N ARG A 66 -6.59 -3.09 6.95
CA ARG A 66 -6.46 -1.81 6.22
C ARG A 66 -7.69 -1.49 5.37
N LEU A 67 -8.22 -2.46 4.60
CA LEU A 67 -9.45 -2.24 3.82
C LEU A 67 -10.65 -1.92 4.69
N ARG A 68 -10.78 -2.56 5.86
CA ARG A 68 -11.87 -2.26 6.80
C ARG A 68 -11.77 -0.84 7.33
N MET A 69 -10.59 -0.40 7.77
CA MET A 69 -10.38 0.98 8.22
C MET A 69 -10.69 2.02 7.13
N LEU A 70 -10.27 1.78 5.89
CA LEU A 70 -10.55 2.69 4.77
C LEU A 70 -12.05 2.79 4.43
N THR A 71 -12.85 1.78 4.78
CA THR A 71 -14.29 1.72 4.47
C THR A 71 -15.17 2.03 5.68
N GLY A 72 -14.59 2.38 6.83
CA GLY A 72 -15.33 2.64 8.08
C GLY A 72 -15.98 1.37 8.65
N ARG A 73 -15.34 0.21 8.46
CA ARG A 73 -15.81 -1.11 8.89
C ARG A 73 -14.82 -1.81 9.81
N GLU A 74 -13.94 -1.06 10.45
CA GLU A 74 -12.93 -1.56 11.38
C GLU A 74 -13.55 -2.30 12.57
N THR A 75 -12.87 -3.38 13.00
CA THR A 75 -13.21 -4.12 14.22
C THR A 75 -12.25 -3.73 15.36
N PRO A 76 -12.58 -4.04 16.63
CA PRO A 76 -11.65 -3.87 17.75
C PRO A 76 -10.30 -4.56 17.50
N ASP A 77 -10.30 -5.76 16.92
CA ASP A 77 -9.09 -6.52 16.59
C ASP A 77 -8.21 -5.78 15.55
N ASP A 78 -8.83 -5.06 14.61
CA ASP A 78 -8.08 -4.25 13.64
C ASP A 78 -7.34 -3.11 14.35
N LEU A 79 -7.95 -2.50 15.38
CA LEU A 79 -7.35 -1.43 16.16
C LEU A 79 -6.19 -1.93 17.03
N GLU A 80 -6.32 -3.15 17.58
CA GLU A 80 -5.27 -3.80 18.35
C GLU A 80 -4.06 -4.15 17.47
N LEU A 81 -4.28 -4.60 16.24
CA LEU A 81 -3.23 -4.94 15.28
C LEU A 81 -2.29 -3.77 14.96
N PHE A 82 -2.80 -2.54 14.97
CA PHE A 82 -2.02 -1.34 14.66
C PHE A 82 -1.62 -0.53 15.90
N ARG A 83 -1.92 -1.03 17.10
CA ARG A 83 -1.49 -0.40 18.33
C ARG A 83 0.02 -0.57 18.46
N LYS A 84 0.77 0.52 18.33
CA LYS A 84 2.21 0.53 18.65
C LYS A 84 2.39 0.19 20.14
N ASP A 85 3.27 -0.77 20.41
CA ASP A 85 3.95 -0.89 21.71
C ASP A 85 4.86 0.32 21.96
#